data_AF-A0A6B3HZM1-F1
#
_entry.id   AF-A0A6B3HZM1-F1
#
_cell.length_a   1.000
_cell.length_b   1.000
_cell.length_c   1.000
_cell.angle_alpha   90.00
_cell.angle_beta   90.00
_cell.angle_gamma   90.00
#
_symmetry.space_group_name_H-M   'P 1'
#
loop_
_entity.id
_entity.type
_entity.pdbx_description
1 polymer ?
#
loop_
_entity_poly.entity_id
_entity_poly.type
_entity_poly.pdbx_seq_one_letter_code
_entity_poly.pdbx_strand_id
1 'polypeptide(L)'
;RPDRGRKAWFSGMASASSATLDLPVLRLKSERSRLECALWWDAEPGSDRLVLEASAGQEWQPVPFTTVGAGSGHHRPDPRPHPEGWVSGWSGRVWHRLEADLSAWRGRSVRLRWRYTTDQLYVGRGAYVDSLRVRDGGITVFDSARPRDAGR
;
A
#
# COMPACT_ATOMS: atom_id res chain seq x y z
N ARG A 1 -11.38 4.15 -11.44
CA ARG A 1 -12.42 3.18 -10.98
C ARG A 1 -11.68 1.95 -10.45
N PRO A 2 -12.08 1.37 -9.30
CA PRO A 2 -11.46 0.14 -8.77
C PRO A 2 -11.53 -0.97 -9.81
N ASP A 3 -10.49 -1.80 -9.87
CA ASP A 3 -10.31 -2.79 -10.94
C ASP A 3 -11.25 -4.01 -10.75
N ARG A 4 -11.74 -4.27 -9.52
CA ARG A 4 -12.69 -5.37 -9.25
C ARG A 4 -13.64 -5.08 -8.08
N GLY A 5 -14.91 -4.81 -8.38
CA GLY A 5 -16.11 -5.31 -7.66
C GLY A 5 -16.35 -5.07 -6.15
N ARG A 6 -15.38 -4.63 -5.33
CA ARG A 6 -15.55 -4.22 -3.92
C ARG A 6 -14.67 -2.99 -3.64
N LYS A 7 -15.06 -2.18 -2.67
CA LYS A 7 -14.55 -0.80 -2.49
C LYS A 7 -13.05 -0.84 -2.16
N ALA A 8 -12.22 -0.32 -3.07
CA ALA A 8 -10.89 0.15 -2.75
C ALA A 8 -10.96 1.04 -1.49
N TRP A 9 -9.96 0.95 -0.62
CA TRP A 9 -9.79 1.97 0.42
C TRP A 9 -9.43 3.29 -0.27
N PHE A 10 -10.02 4.38 0.20
CA PHE A 10 -9.80 5.72 -0.29
C PHE A 10 -9.35 6.61 0.87
N SER A 11 -8.25 7.33 0.68
CA SER A 11 -7.68 8.18 1.72
C SER A 11 -8.51 9.43 2.04
N GLY A 12 -9.43 9.84 1.17
CA GLY A 12 -10.04 11.16 1.23
C GLY A 12 -9.19 12.26 0.59
N MET A 13 -9.71 13.49 0.60
CA MET A 13 -9.10 14.71 0.03
C MET A 13 -9.16 15.86 1.03
N ALA A 14 -9.13 15.57 2.33
CA ALA A 14 -9.09 16.62 3.35
C ALA A 14 -7.64 17.10 3.54
N SER A 15 -7.43 18.42 3.55
CA SER A 15 -6.16 19.03 3.96
C SER A 15 -5.94 18.90 5.46
N ALA A 16 -4.70 19.06 5.90
CA ALA A 16 -4.26 18.99 7.30
C ALA A 16 -4.74 17.72 8.03
N SER A 17 -4.78 16.59 7.31
CA SER A 17 -5.39 15.35 7.79
C SER A 17 -4.43 14.16 7.73
N SER A 18 -4.81 13.12 8.46
CA SER A 18 -4.16 11.81 8.40
C SER A 18 -5.23 10.74 8.27
N ALA A 19 -5.14 9.93 7.22
CA ALA A 19 -6.04 8.80 6.97
C ALA A 19 -5.25 7.49 6.98
N THR A 20 -5.79 6.45 7.62
CA THR A 20 -5.14 5.14 7.68
C THR A 20 -6.00 4.01 7.12
N LEU A 21 -5.32 2.98 6.63
CA LEU A 21 -5.84 1.63 6.39
C LEU A 21 -4.97 0.66 7.20
N ASP A 22 -5.51 0.15 8.29
CA ASP A 22 -4.85 -0.83 9.15
C ASP A 22 -5.23 -2.26 8.77
N LEU A 23 -4.27 -3.18 8.83
CA LEU A 23 -4.49 -4.61 8.62
C LEU A 23 -4.52 -5.33 9.97
N PRO A 24 -5.23 -6.48 10.07
CA PRO A 24 -5.14 -7.32 11.25
C PRO A 24 -3.70 -7.79 11.47
N VAL A 25 -3.39 -8.20 12.70
CA VAL A 25 -2.07 -8.76 13.04
C VAL A 25 -1.83 -10.03 12.23
N LEU A 26 -0.72 -10.09 11.51
CA LEU A 26 -0.30 -11.23 10.68
C LEU A 26 0.88 -11.95 11.31
N ARG A 27 0.89 -13.28 11.22
CA ARG A 27 2.03 -14.12 11.60
C ARG A 27 2.77 -14.54 10.34
N LEU A 28 3.95 -13.96 10.09
CA LEU A 28 4.78 -14.29 8.93
C LEU A 28 5.85 -15.32 9.29
N LYS A 29 6.02 -16.36 8.48
CA LYS A 29 6.93 -17.49 8.75
C LYS A 29 7.97 -17.71 7.66
N SER A 30 7.72 -17.24 6.44
CA SER A 30 8.53 -17.46 5.25
C SER A 30 9.42 -16.27 4.93
N GLU A 31 10.60 -16.56 4.38
CA GLU A 31 11.50 -15.57 3.75
C GLU A 31 10.93 -15.02 2.43
N ARG A 32 9.85 -15.64 1.91
CA ARG A 32 9.14 -15.19 0.70
C ARG A 32 7.84 -14.45 1.06
N SER A 33 7.79 -13.87 2.25
CA SER A 33 6.63 -13.08 2.68
C SER A 33 6.58 -11.76 1.93
N ARG A 34 5.42 -11.39 1.40
CA ARG A 34 5.26 -10.14 0.63
C ARG A 34 3.84 -9.62 0.65
N LEU A 35 3.71 -8.30 0.50
CA LEU A 35 2.45 -7.61 0.26
C LEU A 35 2.33 -7.28 -1.23
N GLU A 36 1.14 -7.51 -1.80
CA GLU A 36 0.76 -7.21 -3.18
C GLU A 36 -0.51 -6.34 -3.16
N CYS A 37 -0.56 -5.25 -3.92
CA CYS A 37 -1.80 -4.48 -4.12
C CYS A 37 -1.84 -3.73 -5.45
N ALA A 38 -3.01 -3.15 -5.76
CA ALA A 38 -3.16 -2.10 -6.74
C ALA A 38 -3.16 -0.73 -6.03
N LEU A 39 -2.32 0.19 -6.50
CA LEU A 39 -2.12 1.51 -5.92
C LEU A 39 -2.39 2.60 -6.97
N TRP A 40 -3.12 3.63 -6.57
CA TRP A 40 -3.29 4.86 -7.33
C TRP A 40 -3.14 6.04 -6.39
N TRP A 41 -2.48 7.12 -6.82
CA TRP A 41 -2.31 8.31 -6.00
C TRP A 41 -2.23 9.58 -6.86
N ASP A 42 -2.71 10.66 -6.29
CA ASP A 42 -2.56 12.03 -6.76
C ASP A 42 -2.50 12.90 -5.52
N ALA A 43 -1.29 13.29 -5.15
CA ALA A 43 -0.90 13.92 -3.91
C ALA A 43 0.01 15.12 -4.23
N GLU A 44 0.10 16.09 -3.32
CA GLU A 44 1.07 17.18 -3.49
C GLU A 44 2.51 16.63 -3.57
N PRO A 45 3.29 16.94 -4.62
CA PRO A 45 4.67 16.47 -4.74
C PRO A 45 5.54 16.94 -3.57
N GLY A 46 6.19 16.00 -2.88
CA GLY A 46 7.13 16.28 -1.78
C GLY A 46 6.49 16.55 -0.41
N SER A 47 5.30 17.16 -0.38
CA SER A 47 4.58 17.53 0.85
C SER A 47 3.69 16.39 1.36
N ASP A 48 2.74 15.95 0.54
CA ASP A 48 1.83 14.85 0.87
C ASP A 48 2.50 13.50 0.67
N ARG A 49 2.27 12.57 1.59
CA ARG A 49 2.86 11.23 1.51
C ARG A 49 1.87 10.14 1.82
N LEU A 50 1.87 9.11 0.96
CA LEU A 50 1.28 7.81 1.23
C LEU A 50 2.39 6.83 1.61
N VAL A 51 2.41 6.38 2.86
CA VAL A 51 3.46 5.54 3.43
C VAL A 51 2.90 4.13 3.70
N LEU A 52 3.66 3.09 3.33
CA LEU A 52 3.42 1.73 3.82
C LEU A 52 4.29 1.51 5.06
N GLU A 53 3.66 1.12 6.17
CA GLU A 53 4.32 0.97 7.46
C GLU A 53 4.10 -0.44 8.02
N ALA A 54 5.10 -0.95 8.74
CA ALA A 54 5.03 -2.20 9.49
C ALA A 54 5.46 -2.00 10.95
N SER A 55 4.82 -2.73 11.86
CA SER A 55 5.18 -2.76 13.27
C SER A 55 5.10 -4.17 13.84
N ALA A 56 6.16 -4.61 14.51
CA ALA A 56 6.17 -5.86 15.29
C ALA A 56 6.08 -5.60 16.80
N GLY A 57 5.62 -4.41 17.21
CA GLY A 57 5.62 -3.98 18.61
C GLY A 57 5.20 -2.53 18.74
N GLN A 58 6.11 -1.68 19.23
CA GLN A 58 5.80 -0.30 19.63
C GLN A 58 5.98 0.73 18.50
N GLU A 59 6.94 0.53 17.61
CA GLU A 59 7.25 1.50 16.55
C GLU A 59 6.77 1.05 15.18
N TRP A 60 6.35 2.01 14.36
CA TRP A 60 6.04 1.84 12.95
C TRP A 60 7.25 2.23 12.12
N GLN A 61 7.62 1.37 11.18
CA GLN A 61 8.76 1.57 10.28
C GLN A 61 8.27 1.54 8.83
N PRO A 62 8.77 2.42 7.95
CA PRO A 62 8.46 2.35 6.53
C PRO A 62 8.88 1.01 5.93
N VAL A 63 8.07 0.49 5.02
CA VAL A 63 8.34 -0.74 4.28
C VAL A 63 8.70 -0.38 2.84
N PRO A 64 9.93 -0.64 2.39
CA PRO A 64 10.31 -0.46 1.00
C PRO A 64 9.40 -1.25 0.05
N PHE A 65 9.06 -0.67 -1.09
CA PHE A 65 8.25 -1.35 -2.09
C PHE A 65 8.63 -0.95 -3.52
N THR A 66 8.14 -1.73 -4.49
CA THR A 66 8.27 -1.45 -5.91
C THR A 66 6.91 -1.31 -6.55
N THR A 67 6.73 -0.31 -7.41
CA THR A 67 5.52 -0.13 -8.21
C THR A 67 5.78 -0.38 -9.69
N VAL A 68 4.83 -0.98 -10.39
CA VAL A 68 4.83 -1.12 -11.84
C VAL A 68 3.51 -0.59 -12.38
N GLY A 69 3.56 0.49 -13.16
CA GLY A 69 2.38 1.08 -13.78
C GLY A 69 1.71 0.12 -14.77
N ALA A 70 0.38 0.19 -14.88
CA ALA A 70 -0.33 -0.39 -16.02
C ALA A 70 0.05 0.39 -17.28
N GLY A 71 0.86 -0.19 -18.16
CA GLY A 71 1.25 0.44 -19.43
C GLY A 71 0.07 0.57 -20.39
N SER A 72 0.09 1.60 -21.23
CA SER A 72 -0.93 1.84 -22.26
C SER A 72 -0.54 1.25 -23.63
N GLY A 73 0.20 0.14 -23.67
CA GLY A 73 0.68 -0.49 -24.91
C GLY A 73 1.37 -1.83 -24.69
N HIS A 74 2.04 -2.36 -25.72
CA HIS A 74 2.75 -3.66 -25.66
C HIS A 74 4.00 -3.67 -24.77
N HIS A 75 4.45 -2.49 -24.31
CA HIS A 75 5.59 -2.39 -23.42
C HIS A 75 5.15 -2.26 -21.97
N ARG A 76 5.60 -3.20 -21.15
CA ARG A 76 5.38 -3.16 -19.71
C ARG A 76 6.29 -2.08 -19.12
N PRO A 77 5.77 -1.09 -18.38
CA PRO A 77 6.60 -0.06 -17.76
C PRO A 77 7.64 -0.67 -16.83
N ASP A 78 8.80 -0.02 -16.74
CA ASP A 78 9.86 -0.44 -15.84
C ASP A 78 9.40 -0.36 -14.37
N PRO A 79 9.83 -1.31 -13.52
CA PRO A 79 9.61 -1.22 -12.08
C PRO A 79 10.28 0.03 -11.49
N ARG A 80 9.54 0.73 -10.63
CA ARG A 80 10.01 1.91 -9.91
C ARG A 80 10.17 1.56 -8.42
N PRO A 81 11.40 1.56 -7.89
CA PRO A 81 11.64 1.31 -6.47
C PRO A 81 11.33 2.55 -5.63
N HIS A 82 10.81 2.33 -4.42
CA HIS A 82 10.54 3.32 -3.38
C HIS A 82 11.20 2.84 -2.08
N PRO A 83 12.54 2.95 -1.95
CA PRO A 83 13.28 2.43 -0.80
C PRO A 83 12.89 3.08 0.53
N GLU A 84 12.36 4.29 0.48
CA GLU A 84 11.83 5.04 1.61
C GLU A 84 10.44 4.58 2.09
N GLY A 85 9.78 3.69 1.34
CA GLY A 85 8.48 3.11 1.71
C GLY A 85 7.31 4.09 1.60
N TRP A 86 7.42 5.11 0.76
CA TRP A 86 6.32 6.05 0.50
C TRP A 86 6.30 6.55 -0.95
N VAL A 87 5.15 7.07 -1.38
CA VAL A 87 4.99 7.83 -2.62
C VAL A 87 4.44 9.24 -2.35
N SER A 88 4.83 10.19 -3.19
CA SER A 88 4.24 11.54 -3.30
C SER A 88 4.00 11.88 -4.78
N GLY A 89 3.46 13.07 -5.06
CA GLY A 89 3.11 13.47 -6.43
C GLY A 89 1.97 12.62 -6.99
N TRP A 90 2.03 12.22 -8.26
CA TRP A 90 0.92 11.50 -8.90
C TRP A 90 1.37 10.25 -9.66
N SER A 91 0.46 9.28 -9.75
CA SER A 91 0.67 7.98 -10.40
C SER A 91 0.62 8.02 -11.94
N GLY A 92 0.43 9.21 -12.53
CA GLY A 92 0.18 9.37 -13.97
C GLY A 92 -1.26 9.02 -14.38
N ARG A 93 -2.22 9.07 -13.44
CA ARG A 93 -3.63 8.66 -13.63
C ARG A 93 -3.83 7.19 -14.01
N VAL A 94 -2.82 6.35 -13.83
CA VAL A 94 -2.90 4.90 -14.01
C VAL A 94 -2.76 4.19 -12.68
N TRP A 95 -3.34 3.00 -12.58
CA TRP A 95 -3.09 2.10 -11.45
C TRP A 95 -1.69 1.48 -11.59
N HIS A 96 -1.03 1.30 -10.45
CA HIS A 96 0.24 0.60 -10.34
C HIS A 96 0.03 -0.69 -9.57
N ARG A 97 0.67 -1.77 -10.01
CA ARG A 97 0.84 -2.95 -9.16
C ARG A 97 2.00 -2.68 -8.21
N LEU A 98 1.78 -2.87 -6.92
CA LEU A 98 2.78 -2.73 -5.89
C LEU A 98 3.17 -4.10 -5.34
N GLU A 99 4.46 -4.28 -5.07
CA GLU A 99 5.00 -5.43 -4.32
C GLU A 99 5.98 -4.92 -3.25
N ALA A 100 5.82 -5.39 -2.02
CA ALA A 100 6.70 -5.09 -0.89
C ALA A 100 7.21 -6.38 -0.25
N ASP A 101 8.52 -6.52 -0.08
CA ASP A 101 9.12 -7.64 0.65
C ASP A 101 8.90 -7.45 2.15
N LEU A 102 8.42 -8.50 2.81
CA LEU A 102 8.17 -8.53 4.25
C LEU A 102 9.09 -9.53 5.00
N SER A 103 10.11 -10.07 4.33
CA SER A 103 11.09 -11.02 4.87
C SER A 103 11.74 -10.52 6.17
N ALA A 104 11.99 -9.21 6.29
CA ALA A 104 12.53 -8.59 7.51
C ALA A 104 11.66 -8.80 8.76
N TRP A 105 10.37 -9.09 8.61
CA TRP A 105 9.43 -9.39 9.70
C TRP A 105 9.13 -10.88 9.88
N ARG A 106 9.85 -11.76 9.17
CA ARG A 106 9.73 -13.21 9.35
C ARG A 106 9.94 -13.59 10.81
N GLY A 107 9.12 -14.53 11.29
CA GLY A 107 9.24 -15.03 12.65
C GLY A 107 8.67 -14.05 13.68
N ARG A 108 8.04 -12.95 13.26
CA ARG A 108 7.32 -11.99 14.12
C ARG A 108 5.80 -11.98 13.85
N SER A 109 5.05 -11.41 14.79
CA SER A 109 3.67 -10.97 14.56
C SER A 109 3.73 -9.50 14.14
N VAL A 110 3.20 -9.16 12.98
CA VAL A 110 3.34 -7.84 12.37
C VAL A 110 1.98 -7.21 12.11
N ARG A 111 1.86 -5.92 12.37
CA ARG A 111 0.77 -5.06 11.89
C ARG A 111 1.27 -4.30 10.67
N LEU A 112 0.43 -4.18 9.66
CA LEU A 112 0.71 -3.40 8.45
C LEU A 112 -0.30 -2.25 8.36
N ARG A 113 0.13 -1.12 7.81
CA ARG A 113 -0.70 0.07 7.65
C ARG A 113 -0.32 0.84 6.40
N TRP A 114 -1.33 1.36 5.71
CA TRP A 114 -1.14 2.53 4.86
C TRP A 114 -1.52 3.79 5.62
N ARG A 115 -0.70 4.84 5.51
CA ARG A 115 -0.98 6.15 6.09
C ARG A 115 -0.80 7.23 5.03
N TYR A 116 -1.86 7.99 4.78
CA TYR A 116 -1.82 9.19 3.94
C TYR A 116 -1.84 10.42 4.84
N THR A 117 -0.87 11.32 4.68
CA THR A 117 -0.78 12.56 5.44
C THR A 117 -0.68 13.72 4.47
N THR A 118 -1.54 14.72 4.68
CA THR A 118 -1.59 15.94 3.86
C THR A 118 -1.14 17.15 4.64
N ASP A 119 -0.53 18.13 3.97
CA ASP A 119 -0.26 19.43 4.57
C ASP A 119 -1.50 20.36 4.54
N GLN A 120 -1.32 21.63 4.90
CA GLN A 120 -2.43 22.61 4.98
C GLN A 120 -2.76 23.31 3.66
N LEU A 121 -1.92 23.21 2.63
CA LEU A 121 -1.92 24.11 1.48
C LEU A 121 -2.68 23.53 0.28
N TYR A 122 -2.15 22.46 -0.29
CA TYR A 122 -2.74 21.83 -1.47
C TYR A 122 -3.16 20.40 -1.15
N VAL A 123 -4.23 19.96 -1.79
CA VAL A 123 -4.65 18.58 -1.71
C VAL A 123 -4.86 18.05 -3.11
N GLY A 124 -4.23 16.91 -3.39
CA GLY A 124 -4.47 16.17 -4.62
C GLY A 124 -5.82 15.44 -4.57
N ARG A 125 -5.99 14.43 -5.42
CA ARG A 125 -7.21 13.61 -5.44
C ARG A 125 -7.16 12.44 -4.45
N GLY A 126 -6.17 12.44 -3.56
CA GLY A 126 -5.92 11.41 -2.57
C GLY A 126 -5.30 10.15 -3.17
N ALA A 127 -5.44 9.05 -2.44
CA ALA A 127 -4.90 7.76 -2.78
C ALA A 127 -5.95 6.66 -2.66
N TYR A 128 -5.78 5.63 -3.47
CA TYR A 128 -6.57 4.41 -3.43
C TYR A 128 -5.67 3.19 -3.29
N VAL A 129 -6.07 2.28 -2.41
CA VAL A 129 -5.46 0.96 -2.24
C VAL A 129 -6.54 -0.09 -2.51
N ASP A 130 -6.29 -0.97 -3.46
CA ASP A 130 -7.22 -2.01 -3.88
C ASP A 130 -6.52 -3.37 -4.02
N SER A 131 -7.28 -4.46 -4.05
CA SER A 131 -6.78 -5.83 -4.24
C SER A 131 -5.61 -6.19 -3.33
N LEU A 132 -5.64 -5.70 -2.10
CA LEU A 132 -4.58 -5.88 -1.11
C LEU A 132 -4.53 -7.33 -0.64
N ARG A 133 -3.34 -7.92 -0.74
CA ARG A 133 -3.06 -9.31 -0.37
C ARG A 133 -1.71 -9.42 0.31
N VAL A 134 -1.62 -10.25 1.35
CA VAL A 134 -0.34 -10.64 1.95
C VAL A 134 -0.13 -12.13 1.76
N ARG A 135 1.01 -12.49 1.17
CA ARG A 135 1.46 -13.86 0.98
C ARG A 135 2.59 -14.15 1.96
N ASP A 136 2.55 -15.33 2.56
CA ASP A 136 3.61 -15.90 3.39
C ASP A 136 4.10 -17.17 2.67
N GLY A 137 5.05 -17.00 1.74
CA GLY A 137 5.45 -18.04 0.80
C GLY A 137 4.29 -18.45 -0.12
N GLY A 138 3.90 -19.73 -0.08
CA GLY A 138 2.81 -20.27 -0.90
C GLY A 138 1.40 -19.96 -0.39
N ILE A 139 1.28 -19.44 0.84
CA ILE A 139 0.00 -19.27 1.54
C ILE A 139 -0.41 -17.80 1.52
N THR A 140 -1.69 -17.52 1.25
CA THR A 140 -2.26 -16.17 1.43
C THR A 140 -2.81 -16.02 2.85
N VAL A 141 -2.12 -15.22 3.66
CA VAL A 141 -2.46 -14.97 5.07
C VAL A 141 -3.42 -13.79 5.26
N PHE A 142 -3.56 -12.94 4.24
CA PHE A 142 -4.55 -11.87 4.19
C PHE A 142 -4.97 -11.61 2.74
N ASP A 143 -6.25 -11.38 2.50
CA ASP A 143 -6.79 -10.91 1.22
C ASP A 143 -8.03 -10.04 1.44
N SER A 144 -7.96 -8.78 1.04
CA SER A 144 -9.07 -7.82 1.18
C SER A 144 -10.36 -8.23 0.45
N ALA A 145 -10.30 -9.14 -0.51
CA ALA A 145 -11.50 -9.70 -1.15
C ALA A 145 -12.19 -10.77 -0.28
N ARG A 146 -11.53 -11.31 0.75
CA ARG A 146 -12.09 -12.32 1.66
C ARG A 146 -12.85 -11.63 2.80
N PRO A 147 -14.16 -11.85 2.94
CA PRO A 147 -14.97 -11.19 3.99
C PRO A 147 -14.43 -11.39 5.40
N ARG A 148 -13.87 -12.56 5.70
CA ARG A 148 -13.29 -12.88 7.02
C ARG A 148 -12.00 -12.10 7.34
N ASP A 149 -11.31 -11.59 6.32
CA ASP A 149 -10.07 -10.83 6.47
C ASP A 149 -10.37 -9.31 6.45
N ALA A 150 -11.38 -8.89 5.68
CA ALA A 150 -11.80 -7.49 5.52
C ALA A 150 -12.70 -6.96 6.65
N GLY A 151 -13.05 -7.80 7.62
CA GLY A 151 -13.92 -7.47 8.75
C GLY A 151 -13.21 -7.61 10.08
N ARG A 152 -12.43 -6.60 10.47
CA ARG A 152 -12.19 -6.26 11.88
C ARG A 152 -11.55 -4.89 12.04
#